data_AF-A0A9P6IV81-F1
#
_entry.id   AF-A0A9P6IV81-F1
#
_cell.length_a   1.000
_cell.length_b   1.000
_cell.length_c   1.000
_cell.angle_alpha   90.00
_cell.angle_beta   90.00
_cell.angle_gamma   90.00
#
_symmetry.space_group_name_H-M   'P 1'
#
loop_
_entity.id
_entity.type
_entity.pdbx_description
1 polymer ?
#
loop_
_entity_poly.entity_id
_entity_poly.type
_entity_poly.pdbx_seq_one_letter_code
_entity_poly.pdbx_strand_id
1 'polypeptide(L)'
;MAKGLRSKSARKFRAIKRENVFGPVETARVHRLSERLKKDAQGPKTSELEALARGEELMEVEKSADAEMADDKKISTSGRKDANHAKHKMAKEDRKKKTKEKLTKRELKKKTTFFRFHK
;
A
#
# COMPACT_ATOMS: atom_id res chain seq x y z
N MET A 1 38.89 20.11 2.55
CA MET A 1 37.83 19.40 1.82
C MET A 1 36.56 19.35 2.68
N ALA A 2 35.41 19.70 2.11
CA ALA A 2 34.14 19.50 2.80
C ALA A 2 33.87 17.99 3.01
N LYS A 3 33.14 17.66 4.08
CA LYS A 3 32.74 16.26 4.34
C LYS A 3 31.58 15.90 3.41
N GLY A 4 31.68 14.75 2.74
CA GLY A 4 30.62 14.25 1.85
C GLY A 4 29.34 13.85 2.60
N LEU A 5 28.23 13.78 1.88
CA LEU A 5 26.88 13.47 2.42
C LEU A 5 26.84 12.16 3.24
N ARG A 6 27.58 11.14 2.77
CA ARG A 6 27.62 9.80 3.36
C ARG A 6 28.73 9.60 4.38
N SER A 7 29.50 10.65 4.70
CA SER A 7 30.60 10.58 5.67
C SER A 7 30.10 10.15 7.05
N LYS A 8 30.92 9.35 7.75
CA LYS A 8 30.54 8.79 9.07
C LYS A 8 30.25 9.87 10.10
N SER A 9 31.05 10.94 10.11
CA SER A 9 30.85 12.08 11.02
C SER A 9 29.53 12.82 10.79
N ALA A 10 29.22 13.17 9.54
CA ALA A 10 27.97 13.85 9.19
C ALA A 10 26.74 12.97 9.50
N ARG A 11 26.84 11.66 9.26
CA ARG A 11 25.77 10.70 9.57
C ARG A 11 25.53 10.60 11.08
N LYS A 12 26.60 10.46 11.88
CA LYS A 12 26.51 10.39 13.35
C LYS A 12 25.86 11.66 13.92
N PHE A 13 26.27 12.83 13.47
CA PHE A 13 25.68 14.09 13.92
C PHE A 13 24.19 14.20 13.57
N ARG A 14 23.79 13.76 12.37
CA ARG A 14 22.36 13.72 12.00
C ARG A 14 21.57 12.73 12.85
N ALA A 15 22.14 11.57 13.21
CA ALA A 15 21.48 10.61 14.09
C ALA A 15 21.19 11.23 15.46
N ILE A 16 22.19 11.89 16.07
CA ILE A 16 22.03 12.59 17.35
C ILE A 16 20.91 13.64 17.28
N LYS A 17 20.84 14.44 16.21
CA LYS A 17 19.75 15.42 16.06
C LYS A 17 18.38 14.77 15.91
N ARG A 18 18.29 13.64 15.18
CA ARG A 18 17.03 12.91 15.03
C ARG A 18 16.53 12.40 16.37
N GLU A 19 17.40 11.88 17.21
CA GLU A 19 17.03 11.36 18.52
C GLU A 19 16.67 12.47 19.50
N ASN A 20 17.49 13.53 19.58
CA ASN A 20 17.36 14.52 20.65
C ASN A 20 16.41 15.68 20.32
N VAL A 21 16.36 16.11 19.06
CA VAL A 21 15.64 17.33 18.66
C VAL A 21 14.37 16.99 17.90
N PHE A 22 14.47 16.16 16.87
CA PHE A 22 13.33 15.89 15.98
C PHE A 22 12.40 14.81 16.53
N GLY A 23 12.95 13.77 17.16
CA GLY A 23 12.22 12.63 17.71
C GLY A 23 11.12 13.05 18.69
N PRO A 24 11.41 13.83 19.75
CA PRO A 24 10.40 14.26 20.72
C PRO A 24 9.27 15.09 20.10
N VAL A 25 9.60 15.91 19.09
CA VAL A 25 8.60 16.75 18.39
C VAL A 25 7.68 15.89 17.53
N GLU A 26 8.25 14.91 16.82
CA GLU A 26 7.50 13.97 15.99
C GLU A 26 6.59 13.08 16.84
N THR A 27 7.09 12.53 17.95
CA THR A 27 6.27 11.70 18.86
C THR A 27 5.12 12.50 19.47
N ALA A 28 5.36 13.73 19.93
CA ALA A 28 4.31 14.60 20.44
C ALA A 28 3.25 14.96 19.36
N ARG A 29 3.66 15.08 18.09
CA ARG A 29 2.71 15.28 16.98
C ARG A 29 1.86 14.03 16.75
N VAL A 30 2.48 12.85 16.72
CA VAL A 30 1.76 11.57 16.56
C VAL A 30 0.76 11.37 17.70
N HIS A 31 1.15 11.67 18.93
CA HIS A 31 0.25 11.61 20.08
C HIS A 31 -0.99 12.48 19.87
N ARG A 32 -0.81 13.76 19.55
CA ARG A 32 -1.91 14.70 19.29
C ARG A 32 -2.84 14.23 18.18
N LEU A 33 -2.29 13.72 17.08
CA LEU A 33 -3.09 13.18 15.98
C LEU A 33 -3.88 11.94 16.42
N SER A 34 -3.24 11.04 17.18
CA SER A 34 -3.92 9.84 17.69
C SER A 34 -5.07 10.19 18.64
N GLU A 35 -4.92 11.22 19.47
CA GLU A 35 -5.98 11.69 20.35
C GLU A 35 -7.13 12.32 19.59
N ARG A 36 -6.84 13.11 18.54
CA ARG A 36 -7.86 13.66 17.65
C ARG A 36 -8.63 12.54 16.96
N LEU A 37 -7.93 11.57 16.37
CA LEU A 37 -8.57 10.43 15.71
C LEU A 37 -9.42 9.59 16.67
N LYS A 38 -9.00 9.42 17.93
CA LYS A 38 -9.80 8.75 18.97
C LYS A 38 -11.06 9.55 19.30
N LYS A 39 -10.95 10.87 19.42
CA LYS A 39 -12.09 11.77 19.64
C LYS A 39 -13.05 11.76 18.46
N ASP A 40 -12.55 11.75 17.23
CA ASP A 40 -13.37 11.67 16.02
C ASP A 40 -14.07 10.31 15.89
N ALA A 41 -13.41 9.23 16.33
CA ALA A 41 -13.97 7.87 16.29
C ALA A 41 -14.97 7.57 17.42
N GLN A 42 -14.81 8.19 18.60
CA GLN A 42 -15.75 8.08 19.72
C GLN A 42 -16.81 9.18 19.73
N GLY A 43 -16.53 10.29 19.04
CA GLY A 43 -17.53 11.28 18.69
C GLY A 43 -18.63 10.58 17.90
N PRO A 44 -19.90 10.93 18.13
CA PRO A 44 -20.96 10.38 17.29
C PRO A 44 -20.72 10.82 15.84
N LYS A 45 -21.44 10.22 14.89
CA LYS A 45 -21.67 10.78 13.54
C LYS A 45 -22.44 12.12 13.59
N THR A 46 -22.25 12.90 14.65
CA THR A 46 -22.97 14.13 14.98
C THR A 46 -22.44 15.34 14.24
N SER A 47 -21.42 15.27 13.39
CA SER A 47 -21.21 16.38 12.45
C SER A 47 -22.40 16.52 11.49
N GLU A 48 -23.11 15.43 11.18
CA GLU A 48 -24.36 15.49 10.41
C GLU A 48 -25.54 15.98 11.29
N LEU A 49 -25.64 15.53 12.55
CA LEU A 49 -26.73 15.93 13.46
C LEU A 49 -26.56 17.31 14.13
N GLU A 50 -25.32 17.76 14.38
CA GLU A 50 -25.01 19.09 14.91
C GLU A 50 -25.05 20.16 13.82
N ALA A 51 -24.74 19.83 12.55
CA ALA A 51 -25.00 20.73 11.43
C ALA A 51 -26.52 20.96 11.25
N LEU A 52 -27.33 19.90 11.37
CA LEU A 52 -28.80 19.99 11.43
C LEU A 52 -29.30 20.77 12.66
N ALA A 53 -28.64 20.66 13.82
CA ALA A 53 -29.03 21.38 15.04
C ALA A 53 -28.57 22.84 15.10
N ARG A 54 -27.54 23.23 14.32
CA ARG A 54 -27.04 24.62 14.23
C ARG A 54 -27.69 25.45 13.12
N GLY A 55 -28.54 24.85 12.29
CA GLY A 55 -29.33 25.59 11.30
C GLY A 55 -28.53 26.28 10.20
N GLU A 56 -27.32 25.81 9.90
CA GLU A 56 -26.59 26.23 8.71
C GLU A 56 -27.10 25.40 7.53
N GLU A 57 -27.80 26.06 6.60
CA GLU A 57 -28.26 25.45 5.36
C GLU A 57 -27.09 24.75 4.66
N LEU A 58 -27.33 23.49 4.29
CA LEU A 58 -26.51 22.73 3.39
C LEU A 58 -26.31 23.57 2.11
N MET A 59 -25.11 24.13 1.89
CA MET A 59 -24.73 24.55 0.54
C MET A 59 -24.79 23.30 -0.33
N GLU A 60 -25.80 23.23 -1.19
CA GLU A 60 -25.86 22.27 -2.28
C GLU A 60 -24.62 22.46 -3.16
N VAL A 61 -23.63 21.60 -2.96
CA VAL A 61 -22.62 21.39 -3.99
C VAL A 61 -23.32 20.65 -5.10
N GLU A 62 -23.69 21.40 -6.15
CA GLU A 62 -24.14 20.87 -7.42
C GLU A 62 -23.23 19.70 -7.83
N LYS A 63 -23.77 18.49 -7.78
CA LYS A 63 -23.18 17.33 -8.43
C LYS A 63 -23.33 17.56 -9.92
N SER A 64 -22.35 18.23 -10.51
CA SER A 64 -22.14 18.24 -11.94
C SER A 64 -22.02 16.79 -12.41
N ALA A 65 -22.98 16.41 -13.23
CA ALA A 65 -23.11 15.11 -13.86
C ALA A 65 -21.86 14.81 -14.71
N ASP A 66 -21.06 13.86 -14.25
CA ASP A 66 -20.12 13.12 -15.09
C ASP A 66 -20.02 11.70 -14.51
N ALA A 67 -21.10 10.96 -14.69
CA ALA A 67 -21.17 9.53 -14.43
C ALA A 67 -21.85 8.85 -15.63
N GLU A 68 -21.25 8.99 -16.80
CA GLU A 68 -21.60 8.19 -17.97
C GLU A 68 -20.41 7.30 -18.37
N MET A 69 -20.71 6.01 -18.46
CA MET A 69 -19.99 4.96 -19.17
C MET A 69 -18.70 4.40 -18.55
N ALA A 70 -18.88 3.59 -17.50
CA ALA A 70 -18.13 2.34 -17.40
C ALA A 70 -19.13 1.19 -17.37
N ASP A 71 -19.13 0.37 -18.42
CA ASP A 71 -19.91 -0.85 -18.54
C ASP A 71 -19.94 -1.62 -17.21
N ASP A 72 -21.13 -1.66 -16.60
CA ASP A 72 -21.45 -2.51 -15.46
C ASP A 72 -21.41 -3.98 -15.89
N LYS A 73 -20.20 -4.50 -16.10
CA LYS A 73 -19.97 -5.91 -15.82
C LYS A 73 -20.32 -6.08 -14.37
N LYS A 74 -21.50 -6.68 -14.14
CA LYS A 74 -22.05 -7.07 -12.84
C LYS A 74 -20.98 -7.87 -12.07
N ILE A 75 -20.08 -7.17 -11.38
CA ILE A 75 -19.11 -7.79 -10.49
C ILE A 75 -19.94 -8.20 -9.28
N SER A 76 -20.29 -9.47 -9.23
CA SER A 76 -20.95 -10.06 -8.07
C SER A 76 -20.01 -9.94 -6.87
N THR A 77 -20.24 -8.94 -6.03
CA THR A 77 -19.57 -8.74 -4.75
C THR A 77 -20.07 -9.72 -3.68
N SER A 78 -21.12 -10.51 -3.98
CA SER A 78 -21.68 -11.53 -3.10
C SER A 78 -21.08 -12.94 -3.28
N GLY A 79 -20.13 -13.11 -4.20
CA GLY A 79 -19.40 -14.38 -4.36
C GLY A 79 -18.24 -14.53 -3.35
N ARG A 80 -18.06 -15.74 -2.78
CA ARG A 80 -16.87 -16.07 -1.96
C ARG A 80 -15.61 -15.83 -2.81
N LYS A 81 -14.70 -14.97 -2.33
CA LYS A 81 -13.37 -14.71 -2.94
C LYS A 81 -12.60 -16.00 -3.28
N ASP A 82 -12.91 -17.09 -2.58
CA ASP A 82 -12.29 -18.40 -2.73
C ASP A 82 -12.65 -19.12 -4.04
N ALA A 83 -13.80 -18.79 -4.65
CA ALA A 83 -14.33 -19.51 -5.81
C ALA A 83 -13.40 -19.42 -7.05
N ASN A 84 -12.71 -18.29 -7.19
CA ASN A 84 -11.78 -18.06 -8.29
C ASN A 84 -10.32 -18.32 -7.92
N HIS A 85 -10.00 -18.44 -6.62
CA HIS A 85 -8.63 -18.67 -6.16
C HIS A 85 -8.11 -20.06 -6.60
N ALA A 86 -8.93 -21.11 -6.45
CA ALA A 86 -8.56 -22.46 -6.88
C ALA A 86 -8.33 -22.53 -8.39
N LYS A 87 -9.23 -21.96 -9.20
CA LYS A 87 -9.12 -21.93 -10.66
C LYS A 87 -7.88 -21.16 -11.12
N HIS A 88 -7.61 -20.00 -10.51
CA HIS A 88 -6.44 -19.19 -10.84
C HIS A 88 -5.12 -19.86 -10.42
N LYS A 89 -5.10 -20.56 -9.28
CA LYS A 89 -3.95 -21.34 -8.81
C LYS A 89 -3.62 -22.49 -9.77
N MET A 90 -4.62 -23.29 -10.14
CA MET A 90 -4.47 -24.40 -11.09
C MET A 90 -3.98 -23.89 -12.46
N ALA A 91 -4.61 -22.84 -13.01
CA ALA A 91 -4.19 -22.26 -14.29
C ALA A 91 -2.75 -21.70 -14.27
N LYS A 92 -2.29 -21.15 -13.14
CA LYS A 92 -0.91 -20.66 -12.97
C LYS A 92 0.09 -21.82 -12.91
N GLU A 93 -0.26 -22.93 -12.25
CA GLU A 93 0.56 -24.13 -12.20
C GLU A 93 0.68 -24.78 -13.59
N ASP A 94 -0.42 -24.85 -14.35
CA ASP A 94 -0.42 -25.39 -15.71
C ASP A 94 0.41 -24.53 -16.67
N ARG A 95 0.32 -23.20 -16.57
CA ARG A 95 1.20 -22.29 -17.33
C ARG A 95 2.68 -22.52 -17.00
N LYS A 96 3.02 -22.69 -15.71
CA LYS A 96 4.40 -22.98 -15.29
C LYS A 96 4.91 -24.30 -15.86
N LYS A 97 4.10 -25.36 -15.85
CA LYS A 97 4.45 -26.67 -16.43
C LYS A 97 4.70 -26.55 -17.94
N LYS A 98 3.77 -25.92 -18.67
CA LYS A 98 3.91 -25.66 -20.12
C LYS A 98 5.13 -24.80 -20.47
N THR A 99 5.51 -23.85 -19.61
CA THR A 99 6.73 -23.05 -19.82
C THR A 99 8.02 -23.78 -19.43
N LYS A 100 7.97 -24.73 -18.48
CA LYS A 100 9.13 -25.55 -18.10
C LYS A 100 9.46 -26.61 -19.14
N GLU A 101 8.47 -27.09 -19.90
CA GLU A 101 8.65 -28.04 -20.99
C GLU A 101 9.41 -27.46 -22.21
N LYS A 102 9.60 -26.14 -22.28
CA LYS A 102 10.35 -25.51 -23.38
C LYS A 102 11.86 -25.43 -23.17
N LEU A 103 12.39 -25.75 -21.98
CA LEU A 103 13.82 -26.00 -21.88
C LEU A 103 14.08 -27.41 -22.38
N THR A 104 14.59 -27.52 -23.61
CA THR A 104 15.06 -28.82 -24.11
C THR A 104 16.06 -29.41 -23.10
N LYS A 105 16.15 -30.75 -22.97
CA LYS A 105 17.11 -31.41 -22.05
C LYS A 105 18.55 -30.85 -22.18
N ARG A 106 18.88 -30.30 -23.36
CA ARG A 106 20.14 -29.63 -23.69
C ARG A 106 20.35 -28.31 -22.96
N GLU A 107 19.30 -27.51 -22.75
CA GLU A 107 19.34 -26.21 -22.05
C GLU A 107 19.40 -26.38 -20.54
N LEU A 108 18.74 -27.41 -19.99
CA LEU A 108 18.88 -27.80 -18.59
C LEU A 108 20.31 -28.27 -18.26
N LYS A 109 20.94 -29.06 -19.14
CA LYS A 109 22.35 -29.47 -18.99
C LYS A 109 23.31 -28.28 -19.00
N LYS A 110 23.09 -27.27 -19.87
CA LYS A 110 23.95 -26.07 -19.93
C LYS A 110 23.87 -25.25 -18.64
N LYS A 111 22.71 -25.16 -17.99
CA LYS A 111 22.56 -24.43 -16.72
C LYS A 111 23.22 -25.16 -15.56
N THR A 112 23.12 -26.50 -15.50
CA THR A 112 23.76 -27.27 -14.41
C THR A 112 25.28 -27.31 -14.52
N THR A 113 25.85 -27.27 -15.73
CA THR A 113 27.31 -27.20 -15.91
C THR A 113 27.86 -25.79 -15.68
N PHE A 114 27.11 -24.74 -16.01
CA PHE A 114 27.54 -23.34 -15.81
C PHE A 114 27.76 -22.99 -14.32
N PHE A 115 26.89 -23.49 -13.44
CA PHE A 115 27.02 -23.29 -11.98
C PHE A 115 28.07 -24.19 -11.31
N ARG A 116 28.63 -25.18 -12.03
CA ARG A 116 29.62 -26.12 -11.47
C ARG A 116 31.08 -25.64 -11.63
N PHE A 117 31.32 -24.67 -12.51
CA PHE A 117 32.66 -24.15 -12.84
C PHE A 117 32.97 -22.76 -12.27
N HIS A 118 32.04 -22.15 -11.52
CA HIS A 118 32.20 -20.81 -10.93
C HIS A 118 32.13 -20.83 -9.39
N LYS A 119 32.81 -21.81 -8.78
CA LYS A 119 33.02 -21.84 -7.32
C LYS A 119 34.51 -21.97 -7.05
#